data_AF-A0A5B0WM38-F1
#
_entry.id   AF-A0A5B0WM38-F1
#
_cell.length_a   1.000
_cell.length_b   1.000
_cell.length_c   1.000
_cell.angle_alpha   90.00
_cell.angle_beta   90.00
_cell.angle_gamma   90.00
#
_symmetry.space_group_name_H-M   'P 1'
#
loop_
_entity.id
_entity.type
_entity.pdbx_description
1 polymer ?
#
loop_
_entity_poly.entity_id
_entity_poly.type
_entity_poly.pdbx_seq_one_letter_code
_entity_poly.pdbx_strand_id
1 'polypeptide(L)'
;MMVIGYTLGSPMMLLFVCGMWIHSIYDAIRNSNIAINKNLCLYVFFVCGSLYTVLFLSGYKSGIGLSGYGFWAIILITGCLAYELTSPTINKTLLFLGEISYSLYLTHVIAIGIFDNNSSILTIYPESLGVPRFLLLLSVSIAFAIPVYYFVEKPSIAIGKKIVSRLYGKHRDTIYTSSTTHQ
;
A
#
# COMPACT_ATOMS: atom_id res chain seq x y z
N MET A 1 -24.57 15.42 9.38
CA MET A 1 -24.68 15.01 7.97
C MET A 1 -23.51 15.47 7.09
N MET A 2 -22.96 16.68 7.29
CA MET A 2 -21.82 17.20 6.49
C MET A 2 -20.46 16.51 6.74
N VAL A 3 -20.20 16.06 7.97
CA VAL A 3 -18.94 15.37 8.36
C VAL A 3 -18.81 13.98 7.73
N ILE A 4 -19.95 13.29 7.55
CA ILE A 4 -20.01 11.96 6.91
C ILE A 4 -19.72 12.08 5.41
N GLY A 5 -20.16 13.17 4.76
CA GLY A 5 -19.83 13.44 3.35
C GLY A 5 -18.34 13.66 3.10
N TYR A 6 -17.63 14.30 4.02
CA TYR A 6 -16.17 14.50 3.92
C TYR A 6 -15.36 13.23 4.22
N THR A 7 -15.83 12.39 5.15
CA THR A 7 -15.15 11.12 5.47
C THR A 7 -15.41 10.05 4.43
N LEU A 8 -16.66 9.94 3.93
CA LEU A 8 -17.00 9.05 2.81
C LEU A 8 -16.45 9.55 1.46
N GLY A 9 -16.31 10.87 1.28
CA GLY A 9 -15.66 11.49 0.13
C GLY A 9 -14.15 11.60 0.26
N SER A 10 -13.55 11.07 1.34
CA SER A 10 -12.10 11.14 1.49
C SER A 10 -11.45 10.34 0.36
N PRO A 11 -10.44 10.90 -0.34
CA PRO A 11 -9.94 10.25 -1.53
C PRO A 11 -9.38 8.85 -1.28
N MET A 12 -8.88 8.59 -0.08
CA MET A 12 -8.41 7.27 0.36
C MET A 12 -9.54 6.24 0.46
N MET A 13 -10.73 6.62 0.92
CA MET A 13 -11.86 5.68 1.01
C MET A 13 -12.37 5.30 -0.38
N LEU A 14 -12.44 6.25 -1.32
CA LEU A 14 -12.79 5.96 -2.71
C LEU A 14 -11.78 5.02 -3.38
N LEU A 15 -10.48 5.26 -3.15
CA LEU A 15 -9.39 4.38 -3.60
C LEU A 15 -9.55 2.96 -3.07
N PHE A 16 -9.93 2.82 -1.80
CA PHE A 16 -10.21 1.52 -1.18
C PHE A 16 -11.39 0.80 -1.86
N VAL A 17 -12.49 1.52 -2.14
CA VAL A 17 -13.64 0.95 -2.86
C VAL A 17 -13.26 0.49 -4.26
N CYS A 18 -12.50 1.30 -5.01
CA CYS A 18 -11.97 0.90 -6.31
C CYS A 18 -11.09 -0.35 -6.21
N GLY A 19 -10.23 -0.44 -5.19
CA GLY A 19 -9.42 -1.62 -4.91
C GLY A 19 -10.24 -2.88 -4.67
N MET A 20 -11.33 -2.79 -3.90
CA MET A 20 -12.26 -3.91 -3.69
C MET A 20 -12.91 -4.38 -5.00
N TRP A 21 -13.29 -3.45 -5.87
CA TRP A 21 -13.88 -3.78 -7.17
C TRP A 21 -12.88 -4.52 -8.07
N ILE A 22 -11.64 -4.02 -8.13
CA ILE A 22 -10.56 -4.67 -8.90
C ILE A 22 -10.28 -6.07 -8.35
N HIS A 23 -10.24 -6.22 -7.02
CA HIS A 23 -10.05 -7.52 -6.39
C HIS A 23 -11.18 -8.50 -6.73
N SER A 24 -12.43 -8.05 -6.74
CA SER A 24 -13.57 -8.89 -7.16
C SER A 24 -13.44 -9.39 -8.60
N ILE A 25 -12.91 -8.57 -9.50
CA ILE A 25 -12.64 -8.97 -10.89
C ILE A 25 -11.51 -9.99 -10.94
N TYR A 26 -10.42 -9.74 -10.20
CA TYR A 26 -9.30 -10.67 -10.09
C TYR A 26 -9.74 -12.04 -9.57
N ASP A 27 -10.56 -12.09 -8.52
CA ASP A 27 -11.04 -13.34 -7.92
C ASP A 27 -11.95 -14.10 -8.90
N ALA A 28 -12.82 -13.39 -9.62
CA ALA A 28 -13.63 -13.99 -10.68
C ALA A 28 -12.79 -14.61 -11.80
N ILE A 29 -11.69 -13.97 -12.21
CA ILE A 29 -10.75 -14.49 -13.22
C ILE A 29 -9.99 -15.69 -12.66
N ARG A 30 -9.45 -15.58 -11.45
CA ARG A 30 -8.66 -16.64 -10.80
C ARG A 30 -9.46 -17.92 -10.59
N ASN A 31 -10.74 -17.80 -10.22
CA ASN A 31 -11.63 -18.94 -9.96
C ASN A 31 -12.31 -19.48 -11.24
N SER A 32 -12.12 -18.82 -12.38
CA SER A 32 -12.62 -19.30 -13.66
C SER A 32 -11.71 -20.39 -14.23
N ASN A 33 -12.28 -21.34 -15.00
CA ASN A 33 -11.52 -22.35 -15.75
C ASN A 33 -10.82 -21.77 -17.00
N ILE A 34 -10.54 -20.46 -17.04
CA ILE A 34 -9.88 -19.82 -18.16
C ILE A 34 -8.39 -20.18 -18.15
N ALA A 35 -7.88 -20.68 -19.27
CA ALA A 35 -6.46 -20.93 -19.42
C ALA A 35 -5.68 -19.60 -19.42
N ILE A 36 -4.95 -19.32 -18.34
CA ILE A 36 -4.20 -18.08 -18.17
C ILE A 36 -2.90 -18.16 -18.97
N ASN A 37 -2.76 -17.31 -19.99
CA ASN A 37 -1.52 -17.17 -20.74
C ASN A 37 -0.52 -16.31 -19.96
N LYS A 38 0.52 -16.95 -19.42
CA LYS A 38 1.58 -16.30 -18.63
C LYS A 38 2.27 -15.16 -19.38
N ASN A 39 2.50 -15.31 -20.68
CA ASN A 39 3.18 -14.28 -21.48
C ASN A 39 2.32 -13.02 -21.60
N LEU A 40 1.00 -13.19 -21.74
CA LEU A 40 0.06 -12.07 -21.76
C LEU A 40 0.02 -11.36 -20.41
N CYS A 41 -0.04 -12.11 -19.30
CA CYS A 41 0.02 -11.54 -17.95
C CYS A 41 1.30 -10.73 -17.71
N LEU A 42 2.46 -11.26 -18.12
CA LEU A 42 3.74 -10.54 -18.03
C LEU A 42 3.75 -9.29 -18.92
N TYR A 43 3.23 -9.38 -20.14
CA TYR A 43 3.11 -8.23 -21.03
C TYR A 43 2.25 -7.12 -20.40
N VAL A 44 1.09 -7.47 -19.85
CA VAL A 44 0.21 -6.53 -19.13
C VAL A 44 0.94 -5.90 -17.95
N PHE A 45 1.68 -6.68 -17.15
CA PHE A 45 2.48 -6.16 -16.04
C PHE A 45 3.52 -5.13 -16.51
N PHE A 46 4.30 -5.43 -17.55
CA PHE A 46 5.31 -4.49 -18.07
C PHE A 46 4.69 -3.23 -18.68
N VAL A 47 3.57 -3.35 -19.39
CA VAL A 47 2.86 -2.20 -19.97
C VAL A 47 2.29 -1.31 -18.87
N CYS A 48 1.58 -1.87 -17.90
CA CYS A 48 1.03 -1.12 -16.77
C CYS A 48 2.14 -0.48 -15.91
N GLY A 49 3.21 -1.22 -15.62
CA GLY A 49 4.32 -0.72 -14.81
C GLY A 49 5.11 0.40 -15.49
N SER A 50 5.38 0.27 -16.78
CA SER A 50 6.05 1.33 -17.55
C SER A 50 5.18 2.59 -17.67
N LEU A 51 3.89 2.42 -17.99
CA LEU A 51 2.94 3.53 -18.09
C LEU A 51 2.80 4.26 -16.75
N TYR A 52 2.67 3.54 -15.63
CA TYR A 52 2.67 4.15 -14.30
C TYR A 52 3.94 4.96 -14.05
N THR A 53 5.11 4.38 -14.33
CA THR A 53 6.40 5.01 -14.04
C THR A 53 6.57 6.32 -14.82
N VAL A 54 6.24 6.32 -16.12
CA VAL A 54 6.30 7.52 -16.97
C VAL A 54 5.37 8.61 -16.45
N LEU A 55 4.12 8.26 -16.14
CA LEU A 55 3.11 9.25 -15.72
C LEU A 55 3.37 9.80 -14.32
N PHE A 56 3.86 8.94 -13.41
CA PHE A 56 4.26 9.33 -12.07
C PHE A 56 5.43 10.33 -12.09
N LEU A 57 6.50 10.00 -12.84
CA LEU A 57 7.70 10.85 -12.95
C LEU A 57 7.44 12.13 -13.74
N SER A 58 6.56 12.10 -14.74
CA SER A 58 6.15 13.28 -15.50
C SER A 58 5.34 14.28 -14.65
N GLY A 59 4.85 13.89 -13.47
CA GLY A 59 3.95 14.72 -12.66
C GLY A 59 2.60 15.02 -13.34
N TYR A 60 2.24 14.25 -14.37
CA TYR A 60 1.04 14.48 -15.15
C TYR A 60 -0.21 14.17 -14.30
N LYS A 61 -1.07 15.18 -14.13
CA LYS A 61 -2.20 15.15 -13.18
C LYS A 61 -1.74 14.76 -11.78
N SER A 62 -0.71 15.45 -11.27
CA SER A 62 -0.30 15.33 -9.87
C SER A 62 -1.40 15.89 -8.96
N GLY A 63 -1.84 15.09 -8.01
CA GLY A 63 -2.94 15.43 -7.12
C GLY A 63 -3.27 14.32 -6.15
N ILE A 64 -3.92 14.68 -5.04
CA ILE A 64 -4.37 13.72 -4.05
C ILE A 64 -5.71 13.15 -4.50
N GLY A 65 -5.83 11.83 -4.51
CA GLY A 65 -7.09 11.15 -4.79
C GLY A 65 -7.22 10.54 -6.17
N LEU A 66 -8.44 10.11 -6.48
CA LEU A 66 -8.74 9.35 -7.69
C LEU A 66 -8.46 10.16 -8.97
N SER A 67 -8.67 11.47 -8.97
CA SER A 67 -8.36 12.32 -10.14
C SER A 67 -6.88 12.63 -10.31
N GLY A 68 -6.03 12.27 -9.34
CA GLY A 68 -4.58 12.46 -9.37
C GLY A 68 -3.82 11.14 -9.39
N TYR A 69 -2.85 10.98 -8.48
CA TYR A 69 -2.02 9.77 -8.40
C TYR A 69 -2.81 8.48 -8.14
N GLY A 70 -4.02 8.59 -7.58
CA GLY A 70 -4.89 7.46 -7.35
C GLY A 70 -5.32 6.73 -8.62
N PHE A 71 -5.54 7.47 -9.73
CA PHE A 71 -5.84 6.84 -11.01
C PHE A 71 -4.66 6.02 -11.53
N TRP A 72 -3.45 6.58 -11.44
CA TRP A 72 -2.24 5.89 -11.88
C TRP A 72 -1.97 4.64 -11.02
N ALA A 73 -2.24 4.71 -9.72
CA ALA A 73 -2.12 3.57 -8.81
C ALA A 73 -3.04 2.39 -9.22
N ILE A 74 -4.25 2.65 -9.72
CA ILE A 74 -5.16 1.60 -10.23
C ILE A 74 -4.53 0.84 -11.40
N ILE A 75 -3.87 1.55 -12.31
CA ILE A 75 -3.17 0.94 -13.45
C ILE A 75 -2.06 0.02 -12.95
N LEU A 76 -1.25 0.49 -12.01
CA LEU A 76 -0.17 -0.31 -11.42
C LEU A 76 -0.72 -1.56 -10.72
N ILE A 77 -1.74 -1.41 -9.88
CA ILE A 77 -2.35 -2.53 -9.14
C ILE A 77 -2.90 -3.57 -10.11
N THR A 78 -3.54 -3.14 -11.20
CA THR A 78 -4.06 -4.04 -12.24
C THR A 78 -2.92 -4.85 -12.88
N GLY A 79 -1.78 -4.21 -13.19
CA GLY A 79 -0.59 -4.91 -13.68
C GLY A 79 -0.03 -5.91 -12.66
N CYS A 80 0.05 -5.52 -11.38
CA CYS A 80 0.51 -6.41 -10.31
C CYS A 80 -0.39 -7.63 -10.13
N LEU A 81 -1.71 -7.46 -10.20
CA LEU A 81 -2.67 -8.57 -10.12
C LEU A 81 -2.55 -9.50 -11.33
N ALA A 82 -2.33 -8.96 -12.54
CA ALA A 82 -2.05 -9.78 -13.72
C ALA A 82 -0.76 -10.61 -13.53
N TYR A 83 0.28 -10.04 -12.92
CA TYR A 83 1.49 -10.78 -12.55
C TYR A 83 1.21 -11.86 -11.50
N GLU A 84 0.37 -11.58 -10.50
CA GLU A 84 0.02 -12.54 -9.45
C GLU A 84 -0.70 -13.78 -10.00
N LEU A 85 -1.49 -13.64 -11.08
CA LEU A 85 -2.09 -14.78 -11.78
C LEU A 85 -1.06 -15.78 -12.32
N THR A 86 0.20 -15.37 -12.49
CA THR A 86 1.29 -16.28 -12.92
C THR A 86 1.86 -17.13 -11.77
N SER A 87 1.38 -16.91 -10.53
CA SER A 87 1.87 -17.53 -9.28
C SER A 87 3.37 -17.32 -9.05
N PRO A 88 3.83 -16.05 -8.96
CA PRO A 88 5.23 -15.74 -8.73
C PRO A 88 5.68 -16.13 -7.31
N THR A 89 6.98 -16.32 -7.13
CA THR A 89 7.55 -16.57 -5.80
C THR A 89 7.53 -15.29 -4.96
N ILE A 90 7.07 -15.40 -3.72
CA ILE A 90 6.98 -14.26 -2.80
C ILE A 90 8.37 -13.95 -2.24
N ASN A 91 8.85 -12.73 -2.48
CA ASN A 91 10.08 -12.24 -1.88
C ASN A 91 9.82 -11.75 -0.45
N LYS A 92 10.45 -12.39 0.54
CA LYS A 92 10.29 -12.06 1.98
C LYS A 92 10.66 -10.61 2.31
N THR A 93 11.66 -10.05 1.65
CA THR A 93 12.09 -8.66 1.87
C THR A 93 11.04 -7.67 1.38
N LEU A 94 10.46 -7.95 0.21
CA LEU A 94 9.43 -7.09 -0.37
C LEU A 94 8.12 -7.20 0.42
N LEU A 95 7.80 -8.40 0.92
CA LEU A 95 6.70 -8.62 1.82
C LEU A 95 6.88 -7.83 3.13
N PHE A 96 8.07 -7.90 3.75
CA PHE A 96 8.38 -7.14 4.96
C PHE A 96 8.26 -5.63 4.73
N LEU A 97 8.74 -5.13 3.59
CA LEU A 97 8.60 -3.71 3.23
C LEU A 97 7.13 -3.30 3.10
N GLY A 98 6.29 -4.20 2.56
CA GLY A 98 4.84 -4.03 2.52
C GLY A 98 4.19 -4.03 3.91
N GLU A 99 4.63 -4.91 4.81
CA GLU A 99 4.12 -4.95 6.19
C GLU A 99 4.40 -3.66 6.96
N ILE A 100 5.60 -3.07 6.81
CA ILE A 100 5.95 -1.81 7.49
C ILE A 100 5.41 -0.56 6.78
N SER A 101 4.79 -0.71 5.61
CA SER A 101 4.41 0.42 4.75
C SER A 101 3.42 1.38 5.42
N TYR A 102 2.52 0.88 6.27
CA TYR A 102 1.59 1.72 7.02
C TYR A 102 2.31 2.56 8.08
N SER A 103 3.17 1.93 8.88
CA SER A 103 4.05 2.63 9.81
C SER A 103 4.92 3.68 9.10
N LEU A 104 5.50 3.34 7.95
CA LEU A 104 6.27 4.27 7.11
C LEU A 104 5.42 5.46 6.64
N TYR A 105 4.19 5.21 6.21
CA TYR A 105 3.26 6.25 5.78
C TYR A 105 2.94 7.24 6.92
N LEU A 106 2.87 6.80 8.16
CA LEU A 106 2.66 7.69 9.30
C LEU A 106 3.93 8.44 9.72
N THR A 107 5.07 7.76 9.75
CA THR A 107 6.31 8.32 10.29
C THR A 107 7.03 9.25 9.31
N HIS A 108 6.92 9.03 8.00
CA HIS A 108 7.69 9.83 7.03
C HIS A 108 7.29 11.32 7.05
N VAL A 109 6.01 11.65 7.25
CA VAL A 109 5.55 13.05 7.34
C VAL A 109 6.15 13.74 8.57
N ILE A 110 6.23 13.01 9.70
CA ILE A 110 6.85 13.50 10.93
C ILE A 110 8.36 13.68 10.71
N ALA A 111 9.02 12.71 10.08
CA ALA A 111 10.44 12.78 9.76
C ALA A 111 10.76 14.00 8.88
N ILE A 112 9.98 14.23 7.81
CA ILE A 112 10.12 15.43 6.96
C ILE A 112 9.97 16.70 7.79
N GLY A 113 8.93 16.81 8.62
CA GLY A 113 8.69 17.98 9.46
C GLY A 113 9.82 18.27 10.46
N ILE A 114 10.42 17.23 11.05
CA ILE A 114 11.56 17.39 11.97
C ILE A 114 12.78 17.91 11.22
N PHE A 115 13.11 17.35 10.06
CA PHE A 115 14.29 17.73 9.30
C PHE A 115 14.15 19.12 8.67
N ASP A 116 12.96 19.48 8.18
CA ASP A 116 12.73 20.81 7.61
C ASP A 116 12.83 21.91 8.68
N ASN A 117 12.25 21.68 9.87
CA ASN A 117 12.28 22.67 10.96
C ASN A 117 13.65 22.82 11.64
N ASN A 118 14.47 21.76 11.63
CA ASN A 118 15.82 21.77 12.24
C ASN A 118 16.94 21.82 11.19
N SER A 119 16.62 22.22 9.96
CA SER A 119 17.55 22.29 8.82
C SER A 119 18.79 23.14 9.12
N SER A 120 18.67 24.19 9.91
CA SER A 120 19.78 25.06 10.33
C SER A 120 20.75 24.41 11.31
N ILE A 121 20.32 23.37 12.04
CA ILE A 121 21.10 22.67 13.07
C ILE A 121 21.73 21.40 12.48
N LEU A 122 21.04 20.74 11.55
CA LEU A 122 21.47 19.48 10.95
C LEU A 122 22.30 19.72 9.69
N THR A 123 23.61 19.92 9.85
CA THR A 123 24.57 20.13 8.74
C THR A 123 24.61 18.99 7.71
N ILE A 124 24.11 17.80 8.08
CA ILE A 124 23.98 16.62 7.21
C ILE A 124 22.78 16.74 6.25
N TYR A 125 21.83 17.65 6.51
CA TYR A 125 20.64 17.83 5.68
C TYR A 125 20.98 18.61 4.40
N PRO A 126 20.85 18.00 3.20
CA PRO A 126 21.18 18.68 1.96
C PRO A 126 20.19 19.83 1.72
N GLU A 127 20.70 21.03 1.49
CA GLU A 127 19.86 22.18 1.13
C GLU A 127 19.25 22.04 -0.27
N SER A 128 19.91 21.29 -1.15
CA SER A 128 19.39 21.03 -2.49
C SER A 128 18.22 20.04 -2.45
N LEU A 129 17.11 20.46 -3.07
CA LEU A 129 15.99 19.59 -3.41
C LEU A 129 16.45 18.60 -4.48
N GLY A 130 16.86 17.40 -4.07
CA GLY A 130 17.39 16.39 -4.99
C GLY A 130 17.42 14.99 -4.41
N VAL A 131 17.97 14.06 -5.21
CA VAL A 131 18.12 12.63 -4.87
C VAL A 131 18.78 12.40 -3.50
N PRO A 132 19.83 13.15 -3.09
CA PRO A 132 20.45 12.95 -1.77
C PRO A 132 19.48 13.19 -0.61
N ARG A 133 18.69 14.26 -0.68
CA ARG A 133 17.68 14.60 0.34
C ARG A 133 16.59 13.52 0.40
N PHE A 134 16.14 13.03 -0.76
CA PHE A 134 15.18 11.93 -0.83
C PHE A 134 15.72 10.65 -0.18
N LEU A 135 16.93 10.23 -0.52
CA LEU A 135 17.54 9.01 0.03
C LEU A 135 17.75 9.10 1.54
N LEU A 136 18.17 10.25 2.04
CA LEU A 136 18.30 10.50 3.48
C LEU A 136 16.95 10.36 4.18
N LEU A 137 15.94 11.11 3.72
CA LEU A 137 14.60 11.09 4.32
C LEU A 137 13.96 9.71 4.26
N LEU A 138 14.14 8.99 3.15
CA LEU A 138 13.67 7.62 3.00
C LEU A 138 14.32 6.68 4.02
N SER A 139 15.66 6.76 4.16
CA SER A 139 16.41 5.91 5.09
C SER A 139 16.00 6.17 6.53
N VAL A 140 15.87 7.44 6.91
CA VAL A 140 15.43 7.86 8.24
C VAL A 140 13.98 7.41 8.50
N SER A 141 13.09 7.58 7.52
CA SER A 141 11.68 7.18 7.66
C SER A 141 11.56 5.67 7.87
N ILE A 142 12.32 4.85 7.13
CA ILE A 142 12.36 3.40 7.32
C ILE A 142 12.89 3.06 8.72
N ALA A 143 13.97 3.72 9.16
CA ALA A 143 14.53 3.52 10.48
C ALA A 143 13.53 3.83 11.60
N PHE A 144 12.69 4.87 11.45
CA PHE A 144 11.60 5.17 12.40
C PHE A 144 10.39 4.24 12.26
N ALA A 145 10.06 3.81 11.04
CA ALA A 145 8.93 2.93 10.79
C ALA A 145 9.09 1.57 11.48
N ILE A 146 10.31 1.02 11.54
CA ILE A 146 10.57 -0.30 12.14
C ILE A 146 10.17 -0.36 13.62
N PRO A 147 10.64 0.53 14.51
CA PRO A 147 10.16 0.58 15.90
C PRO A 147 8.65 0.79 16.00
N VAL A 148 8.07 1.71 15.24
CA VAL A 148 6.63 1.99 15.28
C VAL A 148 5.81 0.75 14.89
N TYR A 149 6.27 0.00 13.88
CA TYR A 149 5.65 -1.24 13.48
C TYR A 149 5.61 -2.27 14.61
N TYR A 150 6.74 -2.50 15.29
CA TYR A 150 6.82 -3.49 16.36
C TYR A 150 6.17 -3.05 17.67
N PHE A 151 6.30 -1.78 18.06
CA PHE A 151 5.87 -1.27 19.36
C PHE A 151 4.47 -0.65 19.37
N VAL A 152 3.97 -0.20 18.23
CA VAL A 152 2.65 0.45 18.14
C VAL A 152 1.71 -0.37 17.29
N GLU A 153 2.09 -0.67 16.04
CA GLU A 153 1.19 -1.30 15.07
C GLU A 153 0.82 -2.73 15.48
N LYS A 154 1.80 -3.62 15.65
CA LYS A 154 1.54 -5.02 16.07
C LYS A 154 0.75 -5.16 17.37
N PRO A 155 1.09 -4.46 18.48
CA PRO A 155 0.31 -4.57 19.71
C PRO A 155 -1.10 -3.98 19.55
N SER A 156 -1.27 -2.90 18.79
CA SER A 156 -2.60 -2.32 18.54
C SER A 156 -3.51 -3.29 17.78
N ILE A 157 -2.98 -3.96 16.76
CA ILE A 157 -3.70 -5.02 16.03
C ILE A 157 -4.05 -6.18 16.96
N ALA A 158 -3.12 -6.61 17.82
CA ALA A 158 -3.36 -7.69 18.77
C ALA A 158 -4.47 -7.34 19.78
N ILE A 159 -4.46 -6.10 20.30
CA ILE A 159 -5.51 -5.59 21.19
C ILE A 159 -6.86 -5.56 20.47
N GLY A 160 -6.90 -5.04 19.23
CA GLY A 160 -8.13 -5.01 18.42
C GLY A 160 -8.73 -6.41 18.21
N LYS A 161 -7.91 -7.39 17.83
CA LYS A 161 -8.36 -8.79 17.69
C LYS A 161 -8.90 -9.37 19.00
N LYS A 162 -8.25 -9.06 20.13
CA LYS A 162 -8.70 -9.51 21.46
C LYS A 162 -10.02 -8.87 21.89
N ILE A 163 -10.28 -7.63 21.51
CA ILE A 163 -11.56 -6.95 21.78
C ILE A 163 -12.66 -7.58 20.92
N VAL A 164 -12.42 -7.75 19.61
CA VAL A 164 -13.41 -8.34 18.68
C VAL A 164 -13.78 -9.77 19.10
N SER A 165 -12.80 -10.59 19.47
CA SER A 165 -13.05 -11.97 19.89
C SER A 165 -13.84 -12.08 21.20
N ARG A 166 -13.71 -11.08 22.10
CA ARG A 166 -14.51 -10.98 23.32
C ARG A 166 -15.93 -10.49 23.07
N LEU A 167 -16.13 -9.57 22.14
CA LEU A 167 -17.44 -8.99 21.82
C LEU A 167 -18.30 -9.93 20.97
N TYR A 168 -17.70 -10.62 20.00
CA TYR A 168 -18.40 -11.52 19.06
C TYR A 168 -18.22 -13.01 19.39
N GLY A 169 -17.65 -13.33 20.55
CA GLY A 169 -17.54 -14.66 21.18
C GLY A 169 -17.41 -15.85 20.22
N LYS A 170 -16.18 -16.29 19.92
CA LYS A 170 -15.78 -17.62 19.33
C LYS A 170 -16.72 -18.28 18.29
N HIS A 171 -17.58 -17.55 17.57
CA HIS A 171 -18.53 -18.16 16.63
C HIS A 171 -18.21 -17.86 15.15
N ARG A 172 -17.16 -17.05 14.89
CA ARG A 172 -16.70 -16.70 13.54
C ARG A 172 -15.27 -17.14 13.20
N ASP A 173 -14.48 -17.62 14.16
CA ASP A 173 -13.09 -18.04 13.91
C ASP A 173 -13.00 -19.26 12.98
N THR A 174 -14.06 -20.09 12.92
CA THR A 174 -14.16 -21.23 12.00
C THR A 174 -14.28 -20.82 10.53
N ILE A 175 -14.79 -19.62 10.22
CA ILE A 175 -14.98 -19.16 8.83
C ILE A 175 -13.67 -18.62 8.23
N TYR A 176 -12.78 -18.08 9.07
CA TYR A 176 -11.48 -17.57 8.62
C TYR A 176 -10.40 -18.66 8.51
N THR A 177 -10.53 -19.77 9.25
CA THR A 177 -9.57 -20.88 9.18
C THR A 177 -9.88 -21.91 8.09
N SER A 178 -11.13 -22.03 7.62
CA SER A 178 -11.50 -22.98 6.55
C SER A 178 -11.13 -22.51 5.14
N SER A 179 -10.85 -21.22 4.92
CA SER A 179 -10.40 -20.68 3.63
C SER A 179 -8.88 -20.72 3.43
N THR A 180 -8.11 -21.02 4.49
CA THR A 180 -6.64 -21.17 4.44
C THR A 180 -6.20 -22.63 4.30
N THR A 181 -7.13 -23.59 4.30
CA THR A 181 -6.82 -25.03 4.18
C THR A 181 -7.08 -25.61 2.78
N HIS A 182 -7.46 -24.79 1.81
CA HIS A 182 -7.65 -25.17 0.40
C HIS A 182 -6.76 -24.39 -0.58
N GLN A 183 -5.55 -24.00 -0.15
CA GLN A 183 -4.46 -23.62 -1.06
C GLN A 183 -3.31 -24.61 -0.95
#